data_AF-A0A5B9YB29-F1
#
_entry.id   AF-A0A5B9YB29-F1
#
_cell.length_a   1.000
_cell.length_b   1.000
_cell.length_c   1.000
_cell.angle_alpha   90.00
_cell.angle_beta   90.00
_cell.angle_gamma   90.00
#
_symmetry.space_group_name_H-M   'P 1'
#
loop_
_entity.id
_entity.type
_entity.pdbx_description
1 polymer ?
#
loop_
_entity_poly.entity_id
_entity_poly.type
_entity_poly.pdbx_seq_one_letter_code
_entity_poly.pdbx_strand_id
1 'polypeptide(L)' 'MNLTLVERISLSVGNRVLVMTGAFPFFVVGRLIKVEPDTIHVISEFGVPGPLKNQEFAIQLEHIATFYAEESEGEIPVVW' A
#
# COMPACT_ATOMS: atom_id res chain seq x y z
N MET A 1 2.84 17.39 18.04
CA MET A 1 3.22 16.01 18.40
C MET A 1 3.86 15.37 17.18
N ASN A 2 4.99 14.69 17.33
CA ASN A 2 5.57 13.91 16.23
C ASN A 2 4.86 12.55 16.21
N LEU A 3 4.21 12.23 15.09
CA LEU A 3 3.60 10.92 14.87
C LEU A 3 4.69 9.90 14.52
N THR A 4 4.52 8.67 15.01
CA THR A 4 5.28 7.51 14.56
C THR A 4 4.98 7.20 13.10
N LEU A 5 5.82 6.40 12.44
CA LEU A 5 5.59 5.97 11.07
C LEU A 5 4.24 5.24 10.92
N VAL A 6 3.93 4.32 11.83
CA VAL A 6 2.69 3.55 11.85
C VAL A 6 1.48 4.47 11.97
N GLU A 7 1.52 5.46 12.88
CA GLU A 7 0.44 6.44 13.04
C GLU A 7 0.27 7.29 11.78
N ARG A 8 1.37 7.73 11.14
CA ARG A 8 1.29 8.49 9.89
C ARG A 8 0.65 7.69 8.76
N ILE A 9 1.02 6.42 8.60
CA ILE A 9 0.43 5.54 7.57
C ILE A 9 -1.02 5.23 7.90
N SER A 10 -1.37 5.10 9.18
CA SER A 10 -2.74 4.84 9.64
C SER A 10 -3.72 5.95 9.25
N LEU A 11 -3.26 7.19 9.10
CA LEU A 11 -4.08 8.30 8.59
C LEU A 11 -4.53 8.10 7.13
N SER A 12 -3.87 7.21 6.39
CA SER A 12 -4.17 6.90 4.99
C SER A 12 -5.08 5.68 4.81
N VAL A 13 -5.59 5.07 5.89
CA VAL A 13 -6.53 3.95 5.77
C VAL A 13 -7.78 4.39 5.01
N GLY A 14 -8.15 3.62 4.00
CA GLY A 14 -9.19 3.94 3.05
C GLY A 14 -8.67 4.57 1.75
N ASN A 15 -7.48 5.16 1.75
CA ASN A 15 -6.90 5.75 0.55
C ASN A 15 -6.32 4.67 -0.37
N ARG A 16 -6.17 5.05 -1.63
CA ARG A 16 -5.40 4.27 -2.59
C ARG A 16 -3.92 4.53 -2.36
N VAL A 17 -3.13 3.48 -2.43
CA VAL A 17 -1.71 3.50 -2.08
C VAL A 17 -0.88 2.84 -3.15
N LEU A 18 0.35 3.31 -3.31
CA LEU A 18 1.42 2.64 -4.02
C LEU A 18 2.46 2.17 -3.02
N VAL A 19 2.72 0.87 -3.04
CA VAL A 19 3.70 0.20 -2.19
C VAL A 19 4.73 -0.46 -3.09
N MET A 20 6.00 -0.11 -2.95
CA MET A 20 7.10 -0.84 -3.57
C MET A 20 7.80 -1.66 -2.50
N THR A 21 8.03 -2.94 -2.81
CA THR A 21 8.69 -3.86 -1.90
C THR A 21 10.07 -4.25 -2.44
N GLY A 22 11.01 -4.54 -1.54
CA GLY A 22 12.37 -4.97 -1.94
C GLY A 22 12.43 -6.33 -2.63
N ALA A 23 11.38 -7.14 -2.48
CA ALA A 23 11.19 -8.43 -3.14
C ALA A 23 9.78 -8.54 -3.73
N PHE A 24 9.47 -9.61 -4.46
CA PHE A 24 8.14 -9.88 -5.04
C PHE A 24 6.99 -9.56 -4.05
N PRO A 25 5.91 -8.86 -4.46
CA PRO A 25 5.50 -8.54 -5.83
C PRO A 25 6.18 -7.33 -6.50
N PHE A 26 7.27 -6.78 -5.95
CA PHE A 26 8.00 -5.60 -6.42
C PHE A 26 7.20 -4.28 -6.32
N PHE A 27 5.92 -4.28 -6.68
CA PHE A 27 5.02 -3.15 -6.45
C PHE A 27 3.56 -3.60 -6.36
N VAL A 28 2.77 -2.91 -5.53
CA VAL A 28 1.33 -3.09 -5.40
C VAL A 28 0.70 -1.72 -5.41
N VAL A 29 -0.31 -1.52 -6.24
CA VAL A 29 -1.27 -0.44 -6.03
C VAL A 29 -2.62 -1.02 -5.70
N GLY A 30 -3.24 -0.42 -4.71
CA GLY A 30 -4.54 -0.84 -4.23
C GLY A 30 -5.04 0.02 -3.09
N ARG A 31 -6.03 -0.46 -2.36
CA ARG A 31 -6.61 0.26 -1.24
C ARG A 31 -6.02 -0.20 0.08
N LEU A 32 -5.48 0.73 0.88
CA LEU A 32 -5.04 0.45 2.24
C LEU A 32 -6.28 0.24 3.12
N ILE A 33 -6.45 -0.95 3.68
CA ILE A 33 -7.62 -1.29 4.49
C ILE A 33 -7.33 -1.38 5.99
N LYS A 34 -6.05 -1.62 6.36
CA LYS A 34 -5.63 -1.77 7.75
C LYS A 34 -4.14 -1.52 7.89
N VAL A 35 -3.75 -1.00 9.05
CA VAL A 35 -2.36 -0.88 9.50
C VAL A 35 -2.26 -1.55 10.87
N GLU A 36 -1.30 -2.45 11.01
CA GLU A 36 -0.91 -3.08 12.27
C GLU A 36 0.51 -2.62 12.65
N PRO A 37 1.05 -2.98 13.83
CA PRO A 37 2.37 -2.49 14.25
C PRO A 37 3.50 -2.74 13.23
N ASP A 38 3.50 -3.91 12.58
CA ASP A 38 4.57 -4.32 11.67
C ASP A 38 4.11 -4.57 10.22
N THR A 39 2.80 -4.51 9.96
CA THR A 39 2.23 -4.82 8.64
C THR A 39 1.24 -3.75 8.18
N ILE A 40 1.12 -3.63 6.85
CA ILE A 40 -0.01 -2.97 6.20
C ILE A 40 -0.80 -3.98 5.38
N HIS A 41 -2.10 -3.75 5.26
CA HIS A 41 -3.00 -4.62 4.49
C HIS A 41 -3.58 -3.84 3.32
N VAL A 42 -3.31 -4.31 2.11
CA VAL A 42 -3.74 -3.63 0.87
C VAL A 42 -4.58 -4.59 0.03
N ILE A 43 -5.79 -4.18 -0.36
CA ILE A 43 -6.55 -4.86 -1.39
C ILE A 43 -5.99 -4.43 -2.74
N SER A 44 -5.30 -5.34 -3.42
CA SER A 44 -4.61 -5.05 -4.69
C SER A 44 -5.56 -4.74 -5.85
N GLU A 45 -5.18 -3.78 -6.67
CA GLU A 45 -5.89 -3.38 -7.89
C GLU A 45 -5.02 -3.56 -9.13
N PHE A 46 -3.75 -3.19 -9.04
CA PHE A 46 -2.74 -3.36 -10.09
C PHE A 46 -1.33 -3.60 -9.53
N GLY A 47 -0.42 -4.02 -10.40
CA GLY A 47 0.99 -4.28 -10.06
C GLY A 47 1.29 -5.71 -9.63
N VAL A 48 0.26 -6.53 -9.54
CA VAL A 48 0.33 -7.96 -9.23
C VAL A 48 -0.16 -8.80 -10.41
N PRO A 49 0.26 -10.06 -10.54
CA PRO A 49 -0.32 -11.01 -11.48
C PRO A 49 -1.85 -11.06 -11.40
N GLY A 50 -2.51 -11.27 -12.54
CA GLY A 50 -3.98 -11.29 -12.65
C GLY A 50 -4.73 -12.11 -11.59
N PRO A 51 -4.30 -13.34 -11.25
CA PRO A 51 -4.93 -14.15 -10.19
C PRO A 51 -4.88 -13.53 -8.79
N LEU A 52 -3.95 -12.60 -8.55
CA LEU A 52 -3.77 -11.93 -7.27
C LEU A 52 -4.51 -10.60 -7.20
N LYS A 53 -5.15 -10.13 -8.27
CA LYS A 53 -5.96 -8.91 -8.25
C LYS A 53 -7.15 -9.06 -7.31
N ASN A 54 -7.51 -7.98 -6.62
CA ASN A 54 -8.55 -7.92 -5.59
C ASN A 54 -8.30 -8.86 -4.40
N GLN A 55 -7.08 -9.36 -4.24
CA GLN A 55 -6.66 -10.10 -3.05
C GLN A 55 -6.03 -9.15 -2.04
N GLU A 56 -6.16 -9.52 -0.76
CA GLU A 56 -5.50 -8.84 0.35
C GLU A 56 -4.03 -9.26 0.44
N PHE A 57 -3.16 -8.26 0.51
CA PHE A 57 -1.74 -8.44 0.78
C PHE A 57 -1.41 -7.88 2.16
N ALA A 58 -0.98 -8.74 3.07
CA ALA A 58 -0.32 -8.34 4.30
C ALA A 58 1.18 -8.15 4.02
N ILE A 59 1.63 -6.89 4.01
CA ILE A 59 2.99 -6.50 3.64
C ILE A 59 3.72 -6.04 4.91
N GLN A 60 4.83 -6.70 5.22
CA GLN A 60 5.70 -6.32 6.34
C GLN A 60 6.36 -4.96 6.05
N LEU A 61 6.31 -4.03 7.02
CA LEU A 61 6.86 -2.69 6.89
C LEU A 61 8.35 -2.69 6.57
N GLU A 62 9.11 -3.63 7.14
CA GLU A 62 10.55 -3.79 6.90
C GLU A 62 10.90 -4.16 5.45
N HIS A 63 9.93 -4.69 4.67
CA HIS A 63 10.11 -5.03 3.27
C HIS A 63 9.68 -3.90 2.32
N ILE A 64 9.09 -2.83 2.83
CA ILE A 64 8.63 -1.68 2.03
C ILE A 64 9.81 -0.76 1.75
N ALA A 65 10.15 -0.63 0.46
CA ALA A 65 11.13 0.33 -0.01
C ALA A 65 10.51 1.73 -0.15
N THR A 66 9.26 1.80 -0.64
CA THR A 66 8.54 3.06 -0.87
C THR A 66 7.07 2.89 -0.55
N PHE A 67 6.50 3.87 0.14
CA PHE A 67 5.06 3.98 0.39
C PHE A 67 4.58 5.37 -0.04
N TYR A 68 3.51 5.40 -0.83
CA TYR A 68 2.81 6.61 -1.21
C TYR A 68 1.32 6.39 -1.02
N ALA A 69 0.65 7.32 -0.33
CA ALA A 69 -0.79 7.34 -0.22
C ALA A 69 -1.33 8.52 -1.01
N GLU A 70 -2.34 8.25 -1.83
CA GLU A 70 -3.03 9.27 -2.60
C GLU A 70 -3.77 10.24 -1.66
N GLU A 71 -3.49 11.53 -1.80
CA GLU A 71 -4.18 12.61 -1.08
C GLU A 71 -5.28 13.22 -1.95
N SER A 72 -5.09 13.20 -3.27
CA SER A 72 -6.04 13.67 -4.28
C SER A 72 -6.26 12.61 -5.36
N GLU A 73 -7.50 12.43 -5.81
CA GLU A 73 -7.82 11.46 -6.87
C GLU A 73 -7.03 11.73 -8.17
N GLY A 74 -6.35 10.69 -8.67
CA GLY A 74 -5.59 10.71 -9.91
C GLY A 74 -4.08 10.89 -9.76
N GLU A 75 -3.54 11.03 -8.55
CA GLU A 75 -2.09 11.10 -8.30
C GLU A 75 -1.39 9.77 -8.60
N ILE A 76 -2.05 8.65 -8.32
CA ILE A 76 -1.57 7.33 -8.70
C ILE A 76 -2.24 6.96 -10.04
N PRO A 77 -1.48 6.77 -11.14
CA PRO A 77 -2.08 6.40 -12.42
C PRO A 77 -2.92 5.12 -12.37
N VAL A 78 -3.98 5.06 -13.16
CA VAL A 78 -4.90 3.90 -13.23
C VAL A 78 -4.47 2.83 -14.23
N VAL A 79 -3.53 3.14 -15.12
CA VAL A 79 -2.95 2.24 -16.14
C VAL A 79 -1.54 2.71 -16.50
N TRP A 80 -0.68 1.76 -16.89
CA TRP A 80 0.59 1.98 -17.57
C TRP A 80 0.42 1.72 -19.06
#